data_AF-A0A1Q6DVY8-F1
#
_entry.id   AF-A0A1Q6DVY8-F1
#
_cell.length_a   1.000
_cell.length_b   1.000
_cell.length_c   1.000
_cell.angle_alpha   90.00
_cell.angle_beta   90.00
_cell.angle_gamma   90.00
#
_symmetry.space_group_name_H-M   'P 1'
#
loop_
_entity.id
_entity.type
_entity.pdbx_description
1 polymer ?
#
loop_
_entity_poly.entity_id
_entity_poly.type
_entity_poly.pdbx_seq_one_letter_code
_entity_poly.pdbx_strand_id
1 'polypeptide(L)'
;MDELTPKERIFGMVEGKEVDRPGIGSFAMAFISKQVHGLSVRDCYTDWEKFLKYYLKVQKMYGFDSPPLVGHASMGAAEFGGEYKYPEEGSNLQSPAVKKHPVDSVDDVYDLEIPDPSEAGEIPEMLGAAEYVKENYPKGYDAVSVVVGSPFTWAGNIADVNNLMKWTVREPDAVHKLQEKVVDFLIEYLKVLLETGGEVVMPFDGGPTESNDLLSPDQFEEFVLPHWKDFRERALDLGVPGFLCHPCGNQTKNLKFYKELPGTLAVNFDFRTPLKDVVEELGDQAMIVGSIEPAKFLSKDDEWIYERSMEQLEIAADAPHGYMIGPGCELPVDTPPLNFHAMCQAVRDYAKED
;
A
#
# COMPACT_ATOMS: atom_id res chain seq x y z
N MET A 1 -8.81 24.47 11.86
CA MET A 1 -7.73 23.46 11.80
C MET A 1 -8.30 22.12 12.19
N ASP A 2 -8.20 21.11 11.32
CA ASP A 2 -9.00 19.87 11.33
C ASP A 2 -10.51 20.13 11.11
N GLU A 3 -10.86 20.94 10.11
CA GLU A 3 -12.24 21.25 9.73
C GLU A 3 -12.85 20.18 8.82
N LEU A 4 -12.02 19.54 8.00
CA LEU A 4 -12.42 18.42 7.14
C LEU A 4 -12.22 17.08 7.85
N THR A 5 -13.05 16.09 7.53
CA THR A 5 -12.77 14.72 7.96
C THR A 5 -11.60 14.12 7.17
N PRO A 6 -10.96 13.03 7.66
CA PRO A 6 -9.93 12.31 6.91
C PRO A 6 -10.30 12.01 5.45
N LYS A 7 -11.50 11.46 5.23
CA LYS A 7 -12.03 11.15 3.91
C LYS A 7 -12.14 12.41 3.03
N GLU A 8 -12.78 13.48 3.52
CA GLU A 8 -12.93 14.73 2.78
C GLU A 8 -11.58 15.34 2.38
N ARG A 9 -10.58 15.28 3.26
CA ARG A 9 -9.23 15.77 3.00
C ARG A 9 -8.53 14.96 1.92
N ILE A 10 -8.53 13.63 2.02
CA ILE A 10 -7.89 12.75 1.03
C ILE A 10 -8.54 12.92 -0.34
N PHE A 11 -9.86 12.83 -0.43
CA PHE A 11 -10.56 12.96 -1.72
C PHE A 11 -10.44 14.37 -2.29
N GLY A 12 -10.44 15.41 -1.44
CA GLY A 12 -10.17 16.78 -1.86
C GLY A 12 -8.80 16.92 -2.53
N MET A 13 -7.74 16.38 -1.90
CA MET A 13 -6.39 16.37 -2.47
C MET A 13 -6.33 15.59 -3.79
N VAL A 14 -6.87 14.37 -3.83
CA VAL A 14 -6.92 13.54 -5.04
C VAL A 14 -7.61 14.28 -6.20
N GLU A 15 -8.68 15.04 -5.93
CA GLU A 15 -9.40 15.83 -6.93
C GLU A 15 -8.74 17.19 -7.25
N GLY A 16 -7.61 17.53 -6.63
CA GLY A 16 -6.93 18.81 -6.80
C GLY A 16 -7.70 20.01 -6.21
N LYS A 17 -8.55 19.76 -5.21
CA LYS A 17 -9.30 20.79 -4.50
C LYS A 17 -8.50 21.31 -3.31
N GLU A 18 -8.76 22.56 -2.95
CA GLU A 18 -8.24 23.15 -1.73
C GLU A 18 -8.78 22.40 -0.50
N VAL A 19 -7.90 22.13 0.46
CA VAL A 19 -8.20 21.43 1.72
C VAL A 19 -7.68 22.26 2.90
N ASP A 20 -8.12 21.91 4.10
CA ASP A 20 -7.83 22.68 5.32
C ASP A 20 -6.39 22.56 5.83
N ARG A 21 -5.64 21.53 5.39
CA ARG A 21 -4.20 21.32 5.63
C ARG A 21 -3.67 20.15 4.79
N PRO A 22 -2.34 19.99 4.64
CA PRO A 22 -1.74 18.75 4.14
C PRO A 22 -2.21 17.51 4.92
N GLY A 23 -2.23 16.36 4.26
CA GLY A 23 -2.61 15.09 4.87
C GLY A 23 -1.55 14.55 5.83
N ILE A 24 -1.98 13.76 6.80
CA ILE A 24 -1.12 12.97 7.70
C ILE A 24 -1.37 11.49 7.39
N GLY A 25 -0.42 10.85 6.73
CA GLY A 25 -0.40 9.41 6.46
C GLY A 25 0.32 8.65 7.57
N SER A 26 -0.26 7.55 8.04
CA SER A 26 0.36 6.74 9.09
C SER A 26 1.10 5.52 8.55
N PHE A 27 0.56 4.88 7.49
CA PHE A 27 0.93 3.52 7.06
C PHE A 27 1.19 2.59 8.27
N ALA A 28 0.32 2.69 9.27
CA ALA A 28 0.54 2.13 10.59
C ALA A 28 -0.30 0.87 10.76
N MET A 29 0.13 -0.26 10.19
CA MET A 29 -0.54 -1.54 10.38
C MET A 29 -0.19 -2.12 11.77
N ALA A 30 0.98 -2.71 11.90
CA ALA A 30 1.38 -3.37 13.14
C ALA A 30 1.70 -2.37 14.27
N PHE A 31 2.03 -1.11 13.96
CA PHE A 31 2.19 -0.05 14.97
C PHE A 31 0.99 0.10 15.91
N ILE A 32 -0.24 -0.12 15.42
CA ILE A 32 -1.47 -0.02 16.23
C ILE A 32 -1.42 -0.94 17.44
N SER A 33 -0.81 -2.13 17.32
CA SER A 33 -0.70 -3.11 18.39
C SER A 33 0.12 -2.60 19.58
N LYS A 34 1.01 -1.62 19.36
CA LYS A 34 1.82 -1.01 20.43
C LYS A 34 1.13 0.18 21.11
N GLN A 35 0.01 0.64 20.56
CA GLN A 35 -0.75 1.78 21.10
C GLN A 35 -1.88 1.35 22.04
N VAL A 36 -2.24 0.06 22.04
CA VAL A 36 -3.41 -0.45 22.77
C VAL A 36 -3.13 -1.76 23.47
N HIS A 37 -3.73 -1.97 24.64
CA HIS A 37 -3.63 -3.25 25.33
C HIS A 37 -4.55 -4.30 24.69
N GLY A 38 -4.04 -5.51 24.51
CA GLY A 38 -4.82 -6.67 24.08
C GLY A 38 -4.93 -6.85 22.57
N LEU A 39 -4.21 -6.06 21.76
CA LEU A 39 -4.02 -6.29 20.32
C LEU A 39 -2.58 -6.75 20.08
N SER A 40 -2.40 -7.94 19.52
CA SER A 40 -1.08 -8.43 19.11
C SER A 40 -0.73 -7.98 17.70
N VAL A 41 0.55 -8.09 17.30
CA VAL A 41 0.95 -7.86 15.90
C VAL A 41 0.26 -8.86 14.97
N ARG A 42 0.07 -10.11 15.41
CA ARG A 42 -0.67 -11.13 14.66
C ARG A 42 -2.11 -10.69 14.39
N ASP A 43 -2.78 -10.17 15.41
CA ASP A 43 -4.19 -9.75 15.31
C ASP A 43 -4.37 -8.67 14.24
N CYS A 44 -3.36 -7.81 13.99
CA CYS A 44 -3.36 -6.82 12.92
C CYS A 44 -3.43 -7.42 11.50
N TYR A 45 -3.23 -8.73 11.36
CA TYR A 45 -3.28 -9.45 10.08
C TYR A 45 -4.27 -10.62 10.07
N THR A 46 -4.77 -11.08 11.23
CA THR A 46 -5.65 -12.26 11.31
C THR A 46 -6.99 -12.02 11.99
N ASP A 47 -7.17 -10.86 12.63
CA ASP A 47 -8.43 -10.50 13.30
C ASP A 47 -8.82 -9.06 12.91
N TRP A 48 -9.36 -8.93 11.69
CA TRP A 48 -9.64 -7.64 11.07
C TRP A 48 -10.64 -6.80 11.86
N GLU A 49 -11.70 -7.40 12.41
CA GLU A 49 -12.66 -6.66 13.25
C GLU A 49 -11.96 -6.04 14.46
N LYS A 50 -11.13 -6.83 15.17
CA LYS A 50 -10.40 -6.33 16.33
C LYS A 50 -9.39 -5.25 15.94
N PHE A 51 -8.64 -5.46 14.86
CA PHE A 51 -7.69 -4.48 14.31
C PHE A 51 -8.40 -3.16 13.99
N LEU A 52 -9.45 -3.19 13.17
CA LEU A 52 -10.19 -2.01 12.72
C LEU A 52 -10.80 -1.23 13.90
N LYS A 53 -11.38 -1.94 14.87
CA LYS A 53 -11.90 -1.32 16.10
C LYS A 53 -10.87 -0.50 16.85
N TYR A 54 -9.62 -0.97 16.92
CA TYR A 54 -8.55 -0.23 17.59
C TYR A 54 -7.89 0.80 16.67
N TYR A 55 -7.78 0.52 15.37
CA TYR A 55 -7.27 1.46 14.37
C TYR A 55 -8.01 2.79 14.45
N LEU A 56 -9.35 2.78 14.42
CA LEU A 56 -10.15 4.00 14.48
C LEU A 56 -9.90 4.83 15.75
N LYS A 57 -9.64 4.17 16.89
CA LYS A 57 -9.35 4.88 18.14
C LYS A 57 -7.98 5.55 18.10
N VAL A 58 -6.97 4.83 17.59
CA VAL A 58 -5.61 5.35 17.45
C VAL A 58 -5.56 6.46 16.38
N GLN A 59 -6.31 6.29 15.28
CA GLN A 59 -6.51 7.32 14.26
C GLN A 59 -7.06 8.60 14.86
N LYS A 60 -8.11 8.53 15.67
CA LYS A 60 -8.68 9.70 16.35
C LYS A 60 -7.75 10.29 17.40
N MET A 61 -6.93 9.47 18.07
CA MET A 61 -5.99 9.92 19.09
C MET A 61 -4.87 10.78 18.48
N TYR A 62 -4.29 10.36 17.36
CA TYR A 62 -3.25 11.11 16.67
C TYR A 62 -3.80 12.14 15.67
N GLY A 63 -4.99 11.92 15.14
CA GLY A 63 -5.63 12.71 14.09
C GLY A 63 -5.00 12.52 12.71
N PHE A 64 -4.55 11.31 12.38
CA PHE A 64 -4.05 11.01 11.02
C PHE A 64 -5.19 10.66 10.05
N ASP A 65 -4.93 10.82 8.76
CA ASP A 65 -5.94 10.82 7.71
C ASP A 65 -6.04 9.50 6.95
N SER A 66 -4.93 8.78 6.79
CA SER A 66 -4.92 7.53 6.03
C SER A 66 -5.93 6.51 6.59
N PRO A 67 -6.73 5.84 5.75
CA PRO A 67 -7.61 4.76 6.18
C PRO A 67 -6.82 3.53 6.63
N PRO A 68 -7.43 2.61 7.38
CA PRO A 68 -6.83 1.30 7.65
C PRO A 68 -6.52 0.58 6.34
N LEU A 69 -5.38 -0.11 6.30
CA LEU A 69 -5.05 -1.05 5.23
C LEU A 69 -5.45 -2.45 5.68
N VAL A 70 -5.97 -3.27 4.77
CA VAL A 70 -6.31 -4.67 5.00
C VAL A 70 -5.58 -5.50 3.96
N GLY A 71 -4.92 -6.58 4.40
CA GLY A 71 -4.00 -7.40 3.60
C GLY A 71 -2.53 -7.07 3.85
N HIS A 72 -1.64 -7.68 3.05
CA HIS A 72 -0.19 -7.56 3.24
C HIS A 72 0.63 -7.87 1.96
N ALA A 73 1.89 -7.43 1.90
CA ALA A 73 2.74 -7.56 0.70
C ALA A 73 3.07 -9.01 0.27
N SER A 74 2.88 -10.01 1.14
CA SER A 74 3.06 -11.43 0.80
C SER A 74 1.86 -12.08 0.09
N MET A 75 0.78 -11.31 -0.16
CA MET A 75 -0.41 -11.81 -0.86
C MET A 75 -0.08 -12.37 -2.25
N GLY A 76 -0.89 -13.33 -2.70
CA GLY A 76 -0.73 -14.08 -3.94
C GLY A 76 -0.27 -15.52 -3.70
N ALA A 77 0.47 -15.80 -2.62
CA ALA A 77 0.90 -17.17 -2.34
C ALA A 77 -0.24 -18.07 -1.86
N ALA A 78 -0.91 -17.73 -0.74
CA ALA A 78 -1.94 -18.59 -0.17
C ALA A 78 -3.20 -18.63 -1.03
N GLU A 79 -3.51 -17.53 -1.72
CA GLU A 79 -4.61 -17.45 -2.68
C GLU A 79 -4.47 -18.50 -3.79
N PHE A 80 -3.24 -18.83 -4.19
CA PHE A 80 -2.92 -19.85 -5.19
C PHE A 80 -2.46 -21.19 -4.58
N GLY A 81 -2.74 -21.46 -3.30
CA GLY A 81 -2.46 -22.77 -2.66
C GLY A 81 -1.12 -22.87 -1.91
N GLY A 82 -0.44 -21.75 -1.70
CA GLY A 82 0.71 -21.61 -0.81
C GLY A 82 0.35 -21.54 0.67
N GLU A 83 1.32 -21.16 1.50
CA GLU A 83 1.10 -20.96 2.94
C GLU A 83 1.83 -19.72 3.44
N TYR A 84 1.22 -19.02 4.40
CA TYR A 84 1.86 -17.94 5.15
C TYR A 84 2.42 -18.41 6.50
N LYS A 85 3.37 -17.62 7.00
CA LYS A 85 3.75 -17.57 8.42
C LYS A 85 3.47 -16.16 8.92
N TYR A 86 2.92 -16.06 10.13
CA TYR A 86 2.55 -14.78 10.74
C TYR A 86 3.53 -14.39 11.84
N PRO A 87 3.58 -13.10 12.20
CA PRO A 87 4.18 -12.65 13.44
C PRO A 87 3.59 -13.40 14.64
N GLU A 88 4.45 -14.00 15.45
CA GLU A 88 4.10 -14.63 16.71
C GLU A 88 4.82 -13.92 17.87
N GLU A 89 4.31 -14.08 19.09
CA GLU A 89 4.99 -13.58 20.28
C GLU A 89 6.43 -14.14 20.37
N GLY A 90 7.40 -13.25 20.55
CA GLY A 90 8.83 -13.60 20.58
C GLY A 90 9.48 -13.81 19.21
N SER A 91 8.75 -13.68 18.10
CA SER A 91 9.33 -13.65 16.75
C SER A 91 9.83 -12.26 16.37
N ASN A 92 10.79 -12.18 15.44
CA ASN A 92 11.25 -10.92 14.85
C ASN A 92 10.41 -10.50 13.62
N LEU A 93 9.36 -11.25 13.27
CA LEU A 93 8.49 -10.90 12.16
C LEU A 93 7.57 -9.75 12.58
N GLN A 94 7.49 -8.73 11.73
CA GLN A 94 6.59 -7.57 11.92
C GLN A 94 5.38 -7.61 10.98
N SER A 95 5.43 -8.47 9.96
CA SER A 95 4.37 -8.71 8.99
C SER A 95 4.37 -10.19 8.55
N PRO A 96 3.29 -10.66 7.91
CA PRO A 96 3.23 -11.99 7.33
C PRO A 96 4.26 -12.19 6.23
N ALA A 97 4.72 -13.42 6.07
CA ALA A 97 5.69 -13.81 5.07
C ALA A 97 5.27 -15.11 4.40
N VAL A 98 5.66 -15.30 3.13
CA VAL A 98 5.47 -16.58 2.44
C VAL A 98 6.29 -17.67 3.15
N LYS A 99 5.63 -18.77 3.49
CA LYS A 99 6.21 -19.98 4.07
C LYS A 99 6.36 -21.07 3.01
N LYS A 100 5.38 -21.17 2.10
CA LYS A 100 5.37 -22.12 1.00
C LYS A 100 4.84 -21.45 -0.27
N HIS A 101 5.61 -21.57 -1.34
CA HIS A 101 5.23 -21.13 -2.68
C HIS A 101 4.46 -22.26 -3.39
N PRO A 102 3.36 -21.98 -4.09
CA PRO A 102 2.59 -22.99 -4.82
C PRO A 102 3.23 -23.44 -6.15
N VAL A 103 4.19 -22.69 -6.70
CA VAL A 103 4.86 -23.00 -7.98
C VAL A 103 6.36 -23.17 -7.75
N ASP A 104 6.91 -24.32 -8.13
CA ASP A 104 8.35 -24.63 -8.00
C ASP A 104 9.06 -24.71 -9.36
N SER A 105 8.31 -24.91 -10.46
CA SER A 105 8.83 -25.10 -11.81
C SER A 105 8.02 -24.34 -12.87
N VAL A 106 8.57 -24.26 -14.08
CA VAL A 106 7.90 -23.64 -15.23
C VAL A 106 6.66 -24.44 -15.65
N ASP A 107 6.69 -25.77 -15.56
CA ASP A 107 5.54 -26.61 -15.89
C ASP A 107 4.36 -26.30 -14.93
N ASP A 108 4.67 -26.10 -13.64
CA ASP A 108 3.65 -25.72 -12.64
C ASP A 108 2.98 -24.37 -12.99
N VAL A 109 3.67 -23.44 -13.65
CA VAL A 109 3.05 -22.17 -14.11
C VAL A 109 1.94 -22.44 -15.11
N TYR A 110 2.16 -23.34 -16.06
CA TYR A 110 1.17 -23.64 -17.09
C TYR A 110 -0.02 -24.41 -16.51
N ASP A 111 0.24 -25.32 -15.59
CA ASP A 111 -0.76 -26.14 -14.90
C ASP A 111 -1.51 -25.39 -13.78
N LEU A 112 -1.00 -24.23 -13.34
CA LEU A 112 -1.62 -23.43 -12.26
C LEU A 112 -3.05 -23.02 -12.63
N GLU A 113 -4.04 -23.44 -11.85
CA GLU A 113 -5.42 -23.01 -12.02
C GLU A 113 -5.65 -21.64 -11.34
N ILE A 114 -6.56 -20.84 -11.90
CA ILE A 114 -6.98 -19.57 -11.30
C ILE A 114 -8.09 -19.89 -10.30
N PRO A 115 -7.88 -19.67 -8.99
CA PRO A 115 -8.88 -19.96 -7.97
C PRO A 115 -10.01 -18.93 -7.97
N ASP A 116 -11.13 -19.26 -7.33
CA ASP A 116 -12.22 -18.30 -7.06
C ASP A 116 -11.80 -17.35 -5.93
N PRO A 117 -11.70 -16.02 -6.16
CA PRO A 117 -11.32 -15.06 -5.13
C PRO A 117 -12.21 -15.09 -3.89
N SER A 118 -13.47 -15.49 -4.00
CA SER A 118 -14.41 -15.54 -2.86
C SER A 118 -14.14 -16.67 -1.86
N GLU A 119 -13.23 -17.60 -2.20
CA GLU A 119 -12.80 -18.71 -1.34
C GLU A 119 -11.27 -18.78 -1.17
N ALA A 120 -10.51 -17.90 -1.84
CA ALA A 120 -9.06 -17.97 -1.93
C ALA A 120 -8.36 -17.27 -0.77
N GLY A 121 -7.47 -18.02 -0.09
CA GLY A 121 -6.55 -17.46 0.91
C GLY A 121 -7.27 -16.67 2.00
N GLU A 122 -6.83 -15.43 2.21
CA GLU A 122 -7.40 -14.51 3.23
C GLU A 122 -8.45 -13.54 2.67
N ILE A 123 -8.77 -13.63 1.38
CA ILE A 123 -9.70 -12.70 0.73
C ILE A 123 -11.07 -12.69 1.42
N PRO A 124 -11.69 -13.82 1.82
CA PRO A 124 -12.99 -13.80 2.49
C PRO A 124 -12.97 -12.96 3.78
N GLU A 125 -11.92 -13.09 4.58
CA GLU A 125 -11.73 -12.32 5.81
C GLU A 125 -11.51 -10.83 5.52
N MET A 126 -10.77 -10.51 4.44
CA MET A 126 -10.55 -9.13 4.01
C MET A 126 -11.82 -8.46 3.49
N LEU A 127 -12.70 -9.22 2.81
CA LEU A 127 -14.02 -8.75 2.39
C LEU A 127 -14.90 -8.43 3.62
N GLY A 128 -14.88 -9.31 4.63
CA GLY A 128 -15.55 -9.04 5.91
C GLY A 128 -15.00 -7.81 6.63
N ALA A 129 -13.70 -7.50 6.47
CA ALA A 129 -13.09 -6.28 6.99
C ALA A 129 -13.68 -5.01 6.32
N ALA A 130 -13.90 -5.06 5.00
CA ALA A 130 -14.52 -3.95 4.27
C ALA A 130 -15.99 -3.74 4.69
N GLU A 131 -16.75 -4.82 4.87
CA GLU A 131 -18.12 -4.74 5.43
C GLU A 131 -18.11 -4.15 6.84
N TYR A 132 -17.19 -4.57 7.69
CA TYR A 132 -17.06 -4.05 9.05
C TYR A 132 -16.90 -2.53 9.06
N VAL A 133 -16.01 -1.98 8.21
CA VAL A 133 -15.81 -0.53 8.10
C VAL A 133 -17.09 0.15 7.63
N LYS A 134 -17.73 -0.36 6.58
CA LYS A 134 -18.99 0.18 6.04
C LYS A 134 -20.11 0.27 7.08
N GLU A 135 -20.20 -0.71 7.99
CA GLU A 135 -21.25 -0.78 9.00
C GLU A 135 -20.92 0.00 10.29
N ASN A 136 -19.65 0.06 10.68
CA ASN A 136 -19.26 0.47 12.03
C ASN A 136 -18.49 1.80 12.09
N TYR A 137 -17.86 2.23 10.99
CA TYR A 137 -17.11 3.48 10.99
C TYR A 137 -18.03 4.70 10.80
N PRO A 138 -17.76 5.82 11.51
CA PRO A 138 -18.53 7.03 11.31
C PRO A 138 -18.23 7.64 9.93
N LYS A 139 -19.21 8.34 9.37
CA LYS A 139 -19.03 9.12 8.14
C LYS A 139 -17.80 10.02 8.23
N GLY A 140 -17.01 10.03 7.16
CA GLY A 140 -15.77 10.78 7.06
C GLY A 140 -14.52 10.02 7.53
N TYR A 141 -14.71 8.86 8.18
CA TYR A 141 -13.68 7.88 8.51
C TYR A 141 -13.91 6.54 7.78
N ASP A 142 -15.10 6.37 7.20
CA ASP A 142 -15.61 5.20 6.48
C ASP A 142 -14.93 4.99 5.12
N ALA A 143 -13.61 4.87 5.14
CA ALA A 143 -12.78 4.42 4.04
C ALA A 143 -11.86 3.30 4.53
N VAL A 144 -11.56 2.34 3.66
CA VAL A 144 -10.65 1.22 3.93
C VAL A 144 -9.81 0.97 2.69
N SER A 145 -8.50 0.89 2.88
CA SER A 145 -7.60 0.45 1.83
C SER A 145 -7.52 -1.07 1.85
N VAL A 146 -7.58 -1.71 0.67
CA VAL A 146 -7.51 -3.17 0.56
C VAL A 146 -6.40 -3.55 -0.41
N VAL A 147 -5.46 -4.37 0.03
CA VAL A 147 -4.32 -4.80 -0.79
C VAL A 147 -4.81 -5.64 -1.95
N VAL A 148 -4.57 -5.15 -3.17
CA VAL A 148 -4.63 -5.92 -4.41
C VAL A 148 -3.22 -6.23 -4.94
N GLY A 149 -2.22 -5.45 -4.53
CA GLY A 149 -0.81 -5.66 -4.87
C GLY A 149 -0.49 -5.39 -6.34
N SER A 150 0.62 -5.97 -6.81
CA SER A 150 1.03 -5.89 -8.22
C SER A 150 1.14 -7.26 -8.86
N PRO A 151 0.89 -7.39 -10.18
CA PRO A 151 1.01 -8.67 -10.88
C PRO A 151 2.39 -9.32 -10.70
N PHE A 152 3.45 -8.52 -10.77
CA PHE A 152 4.82 -9.02 -10.69
C PHE A 152 5.22 -9.45 -9.27
N THR A 153 4.80 -8.71 -8.24
CA THR A 153 5.05 -9.12 -6.85
C THR A 153 4.26 -10.38 -6.49
N TRP A 154 3.00 -10.48 -6.91
CA TRP A 154 2.20 -11.69 -6.71
C TRP A 154 2.81 -12.89 -7.42
N ALA A 155 3.28 -12.73 -8.67
CA ALA A 155 4.04 -13.78 -9.37
C ALA A 155 5.27 -14.22 -8.58
N GLY A 156 5.99 -13.29 -7.94
CA GLY A 156 7.14 -13.61 -7.08
C GLY A 156 6.75 -14.33 -5.80
N ASN A 157 5.60 -13.99 -5.21
CA ASN A 157 5.04 -14.69 -4.06
C ASN A 157 4.50 -16.09 -4.42
N ILE A 158 4.07 -16.30 -5.67
CA ILE A 158 3.59 -17.59 -6.18
C ILE A 158 4.76 -18.53 -6.51
N ALA A 159 5.83 -18.03 -7.13
CA ALA A 159 6.91 -18.85 -7.70
C ALA A 159 8.25 -18.85 -6.92
N ASP A 160 8.35 -18.09 -5.82
CA ASP A 160 9.59 -17.61 -5.22
C ASP A 160 10.31 -16.57 -6.10
N VAL A 161 10.71 -15.45 -5.49
CA VAL A 161 11.34 -14.33 -6.21
C VAL A 161 12.63 -14.76 -6.90
N ASN A 162 13.43 -15.67 -6.32
CA ASN A 162 14.67 -16.12 -6.96
C ASN A 162 14.41 -16.93 -8.22
N ASN A 163 13.34 -17.72 -8.25
CA ASN A 163 12.95 -18.46 -9.44
C ASN A 163 12.39 -17.51 -10.49
N LEU A 164 11.49 -16.59 -10.09
CA LEU A 164 10.97 -15.56 -10.99
C LEU A 164 12.11 -14.77 -11.66
N MET A 165 13.11 -14.32 -10.89
CA MET A 165 14.27 -13.60 -11.42
C MET A 165 15.14 -14.44 -12.36
N LYS A 166 15.19 -15.76 -12.18
CA LYS A 166 15.89 -16.65 -13.14
C LYS A 166 15.07 -16.83 -14.42
N TRP A 167 13.76 -16.89 -14.31
CA TRP A 167 12.86 -17.10 -15.44
C TRP A 167 12.73 -15.87 -16.32
N THR A 168 12.87 -14.64 -15.79
CA THR A 168 12.95 -13.44 -16.64
C THR A 168 14.11 -13.52 -17.64
N VAL A 169 15.17 -14.28 -17.33
CA VAL A 169 16.31 -14.49 -18.23
C VAL A 169 16.15 -15.74 -19.09
N ARG A 170 15.66 -16.83 -18.50
CA ARG A 170 15.72 -18.17 -19.13
C ARG A 170 14.43 -18.60 -19.78
N GLU A 171 13.30 -18.16 -19.24
CA GLU A 171 11.96 -18.66 -19.52
C GLU A 171 10.95 -17.48 -19.53
N PRO A 172 11.19 -16.42 -20.33
CA PRO A 172 10.40 -15.17 -20.25
C PRO A 172 8.91 -15.40 -20.50
N ASP A 173 8.57 -16.30 -21.43
CA ASP A 173 7.18 -16.66 -21.75
C ASP A 173 6.43 -17.19 -20.51
N ALA A 174 7.11 -17.96 -19.64
CA ALA A 174 6.52 -18.45 -18.40
C ALA A 174 6.26 -17.31 -17.40
N VAL A 175 7.14 -16.31 -17.34
CA VAL A 175 6.94 -15.12 -16.48
C VAL A 175 5.75 -14.29 -16.96
N HIS A 176 5.61 -14.07 -18.27
CA HIS A 176 4.43 -13.42 -18.82
C HIS A 176 3.18 -14.26 -18.54
N LYS A 177 3.24 -15.58 -18.73
CA LYS A 177 2.09 -16.45 -18.53
C LYS A 177 1.59 -16.46 -17.08
N LEU A 178 2.52 -16.45 -16.13
CA LEU A 178 2.19 -16.38 -14.72
C LEU A 178 1.48 -15.06 -14.39
N GLN A 179 2.01 -13.94 -14.89
CA GLN A 179 1.40 -12.63 -14.65
C GLN A 179 0.03 -12.50 -15.32
N GLU A 180 -0.20 -13.04 -16.52
CA GLU A 180 -1.53 -13.09 -17.13
C GLU A 180 -2.55 -13.76 -16.19
N LYS A 181 -2.20 -14.92 -15.61
CA LYS A 181 -3.07 -15.64 -14.66
C LYS A 181 -3.31 -14.82 -13.39
N VAL A 182 -2.29 -14.11 -12.91
CA VAL A 182 -2.42 -13.21 -11.76
C VAL A 182 -3.33 -12.04 -12.08
N VAL A 183 -3.18 -11.38 -13.23
CA VAL A 183 -4.06 -10.27 -13.64
C VAL A 183 -5.50 -10.77 -13.75
N ASP A 184 -5.73 -11.91 -14.39
CA ASP A 184 -7.08 -12.51 -14.48
C ASP A 184 -7.70 -12.74 -13.10
N PHE A 185 -6.92 -13.28 -12.15
CA PHE A 185 -7.37 -13.43 -10.76
C PHE A 185 -7.68 -12.09 -10.09
N LEU A 186 -6.78 -11.10 -10.20
CA LEU A 186 -6.94 -9.79 -9.58
C LEU A 186 -8.17 -9.04 -10.11
N ILE A 187 -8.51 -9.23 -11.38
CA ILE A 187 -9.72 -8.66 -11.98
C ILE A 187 -10.99 -9.29 -11.41
N GLU A 188 -11.04 -10.61 -11.23
CA GLU A 188 -12.17 -11.24 -10.54
C GLU A 188 -12.22 -10.85 -9.05
N TYR A 189 -11.05 -10.72 -8.41
CA TYR A 189 -10.97 -10.27 -7.02
C TYR A 189 -11.54 -8.86 -6.85
N LEU A 190 -11.17 -7.93 -7.75
CA LEU A 190 -11.70 -6.57 -7.74
C LEU A 190 -13.23 -6.54 -7.90
N LYS A 191 -13.83 -7.42 -8.71
CA LYS A 191 -15.30 -7.49 -8.83
C LYS A 191 -15.95 -7.81 -7.49
N VAL A 192 -15.49 -8.89 -6.84
CA VAL A 192 -16.02 -9.31 -5.53
C VAL A 192 -15.79 -8.21 -4.49
N LEU A 193 -14.63 -7.56 -4.52
CA LEU A 193 -14.30 -6.47 -3.61
C LEU A 193 -15.22 -5.25 -3.79
N LEU A 194 -15.51 -4.85 -5.04
CA LEU A 194 -16.42 -3.75 -5.35
C LEU A 194 -17.86 -4.07 -4.97
N GLU A 195 -18.32 -5.30 -5.18
CA GLU A 195 -19.67 -5.74 -4.80
C GLU A 195 -19.88 -5.68 -3.28
N THR A 196 -18.88 -6.13 -2.51
CA THR A 196 -18.95 -6.17 -1.05
C THR A 196 -18.73 -4.79 -0.42
N GLY A 197 -17.59 -4.16 -0.73
CA GLY A 197 -17.14 -2.94 -0.11
C GLY A 197 -17.80 -1.67 -0.68
N GLY A 198 -18.05 -1.62 -1.98
CA GLY A 198 -18.59 -0.43 -2.64
C GLY A 198 -17.73 0.82 -2.41
N GLU A 199 -18.38 1.97 -2.18
CA GLU A 199 -17.75 3.29 -2.11
C GLU A 199 -16.79 3.53 -0.93
N VAL A 200 -16.67 2.58 0.00
CA VAL A 200 -15.71 2.72 1.12
C VAL A 200 -14.34 2.14 0.79
N VAL A 201 -14.21 1.32 -0.26
CA VAL A 201 -12.97 0.63 -0.58
C VAL A 201 -12.08 1.47 -1.49
N MET A 202 -10.80 1.53 -1.13
CA MET A 202 -9.72 2.08 -1.93
C MET A 202 -8.73 0.95 -2.25
N PRO A 203 -8.68 0.44 -3.49
CA PRO A 203 -7.68 -0.56 -3.86
C PRO A 203 -6.26 -0.03 -3.63
N PHE A 204 -5.44 -0.85 -2.98
CA PHE A 204 -4.06 -0.55 -2.64
C PHE A 204 -3.13 -1.47 -3.42
N ASP A 205 -2.35 -0.89 -4.32
CA ASP A 205 -1.55 -1.61 -5.30
C ASP A 205 -0.05 -1.26 -5.17
N GLY A 206 0.80 -1.94 -5.92
CA GLY A 206 2.26 -1.80 -5.82
C GLY A 206 2.93 -2.96 -5.11
N GLY A 207 4.25 -3.01 -5.17
CA GLY A 207 5.04 -4.06 -4.53
C GLY A 207 6.54 -3.79 -4.52
N PRO A 208 7.30 -4.58 -3.77
CA PRO A 208 8.76 -4.44 -3.66
C PRO A 208 9.53 -5.13 -4.79
N THR A 209 8.93 -6.13 -5.44
CA THR A 209 9.64 -7.07 -6.33
C THR A 209 10.02 -6.43 -7.67
N GLU A 210 9.28 -5.41 -8.05
CA GLU A 210 9.44 -4.64 -9.30
C GLU A 210 10.37 -3.44 -9.18
N SER A 211 11.11 -3.31 -8.08
CA SER A 211 12.02 -2.18 -7.85
C SER A 211 13.33 -2.28 -8.62
N ASN A 212 14.03 -1.14 -8.73
CA ASN A 212 15.36 -1.08 -9.30
C ASN A 212 16.44 -1.82 -8.48
N ASP A 213 16.09 -2.32 -7.29
CA ASP A 213 16.95 -3.21 -6.51
C ASP A 213 17.02 -4.63 -7.12
N LEU A 214 15.99 -5.04 -7.88
CA LEU A 214 15.87 -6.38 -8.46
C LEU A 214 15.83 -6.36 -9.99
N LEU A 215 15.22 -5.34 -10.59
CA LEU A 215 15.05 -5.22 -12.04
C LEU A 215 15.75 -3.98 -12.59
N SER A 216 16.41 -4.15 -13.74
CA SER A 216 16.77 -2.98 -14.56
C SER A 216 15.52 -2.28 -15.10
N PRO A 217 15.59 -0.98 -15.47
CA PRO A 217 14.46 -0.29 -16.11
C PRO A 217 13.96 -0.99 -17.38
N ASP A 218 14.87 -1.57 -18.17
CA ASP A 218 14.50 -2.31 -19.39
C ASP A 218 13.71 -3.58 -19.05
N GLN A 219 14.07 -4.28 -17.97
CA GLN A 219 13.29 -5.42 -17.48
C GLN A 219 11.96 -5.00 -16.86
N PHE A 220 11.87 -3.82 -16.24
CA PHE A 220 10.59 -3.27 -15.79
C PHE A 220 9.67 -3.01 -16.99
N GLU A 221 10.20 -2.38 -18.03
CA GLU A 221 9.46 -2.10 -19.27
C GLU A 221 8.97 -3.39 -19.96
N GLU A 222 9.79 -4.44 -19.96
CA GLU A 222 9.44 -5.74 -20.55
C GLU A 222 8.45 -6.54 -19.68
N PHE A 223 8.79 -6.77 -18.41
CA PHE A 223 8.09 -7.75 -17.58
C PHE A 223 7.04 -7.17 -16.65
N VAL A 224 7.05 -5.86 -16.37
CA VAL A 224 6.20 -5.27 -15.33
C VAL A 224 5.16 -4.35 -15.94
N LEU A 225 5.59 -3.38 -16.76
CA LEU A 225 4.72 -2.34 -17.31
C LEU A 225 3.52 -2.88 -18.13
N PRO A 226 3.65 -3.90 -19.00
CA PRO A 226 2.53 -4.36 -19.81
C PRO A 226 1.39 -4.96 -18.97
N HIS A 227 1.73 -5.75 -17.95
CA HIS A 227 0.74 -6.39 -17.08
C HIS A 227 0.11 -5.40 -16.10
N TRP A 228 0.86 -4.38 -15.69
CA TRP A 228 0.30 -3.26 -14.95
C TRP A 228 -0.73 -2.47 -15.74
N LYS A 229 -0.43 -2.17 -17.01
CA LYS A 229 -1.37 -1.49 -17.90
C LYS A 229 -2.61 -2.34 -18.12
N ASP A 230 -2.46 -3.63 -18.45
CA ASP A 230 -3.61 -4.54 -18.61
C ASP A 230 -4.47 -4.59 -17.34
N PHE A 231 -3.85 -4.78 -16.17
CA PHE A 231 -4.55 -4.81 -14.90
C PHE A 231 -5.32 -3.53 -14.62
N ARG A 232 -4.68 -2.36 -14.73
CA ARG A 232 -5.33 -1.08 -14.39
C ARG A 232 -6.38 -0.67 -15.42
N GLU A 233 -6.15 -0.90 -16.71
CA GLU A 233 -7.14 -0.63 -17.75
C GLU A 233 -8.40 -1.48 -17.53
N ARG A 234 -8.25 -2.79 -17.35
CA ARG A 234 -9.39 -3.70 -17.08
C ARG A 234 -10.08 -3.37 -15.76
N ALA A 235 -9.35 -2.98 -14.73
CA ALA A 235 -9.93 -2.58 -13.45
C ALA A 235 -10.75 -1.29 -13.54
N LEU A 236 -10.26 -0.29 -14.28
CA LEU A 236 -11.01 0.95 -14.52
C LEU A 236 -12.27 0.68 -15.36
N ASP A 237 -12.20 -0.21 -16.35
CA ASP A 237 -13.37 -0.66 -17.13
C ASP A 237 -14.43 -1.37 -16.25
N LEU A 238 -14.01 -2.03 -15.16
CA LEU A 238 -14.91 -2.58 -14.14
C LEU A 238 -15.55 -1.51 -13.23
N GLY A 239 -15.08 -0.26 -13.28
CA GLY A 239 -15.58 0.83 -12.44
C GLY A 239 -14.81 1.03 -11.14
N VAL A 240 -13.58 0.49 -11.01
CA VAL A 240 -12.68 0.89 -9.93
C VAL A 240 -12.41 2.39 -10.02
N PRO A 241 -12.57 3.18 -8.94
CA PRO A 241 -12.36 4.63 -9.00
C PRO A 241 -10.89 5.02 -9.22
N GLY A 242 -9.97 4.14 -8.85
CA GLY A 242 -8.53 4.28 -9.00
C GLY A 242 -7.78 3.59 -7.85
N PHE A 243 -6.48 3.84 -7.76
CA PHE A 243 -5.56 3.10 -6.90
C PHE A 243 -4.73 4.00 -5.99
N LEU A 244 -4.55 3.57 -4.74
CA LEU A 244 -3.50 4.04 -3.86
C LEU A 244 -2.26 3.18 -4.11
N CYS A 245 -1.24 3.75 -4.72
CA CYS A 245 -0.08 3.00 -5.20
C CYS A 245 1.10 3.13 -4.24
N HIS A 246 1.68 2.01 -3.82
CA HIS A 246 2.91 1.98 -3.03
C HIS A 246 4.02 1.17 -3.71
N PRO A 247 4.80 1.82 -4.61
CA PRO A 247 6.03 1.24 -5.14
C PRO A 247 7.12 1.24 -4.06
N CYS A 248 7.37 0.08 -3.47
CA CYS A 248 8.45 -0.12 -2.52
C CYS A 248 9.79 -0.30 -3.26
N GLY A 249 10.92 -0.16 -2.57
CA GLY A 249 12.22 -0.23 -3.23
C GLY A 249 12.66 1.08 -3.88
N ASN A 250 13.92 1.16 -4.31
CA ASN A 250 14.33 2.29 -5.14
C ASN A 250 13.64 2.21 -6.52
N GLN A 251 12.88 3.23 -6.88
CA GLN A 251 12.11 3.29 -8.15
C GLN A 251 12.50 4.52 -8.99
N THR A 252 13.59 5.19 -8.65
CA THR A 252 14.00 6.47 -9.29
C THR A 252 14.04 6.37 -10.82
N LYS A 253 14.46 5.23 -11.38
CA LYS A 253 14.54 5.04 -12.84
C LYS A 253 13.22 4.59 -13.48
N ASN A 254 12.24 4.22 -12.67
CA ASN A 254 10.94 3.71 -13.09
C ASN A 254 9.83 4.77 -12.98
N LEU A 255 10.08 5.96 -12.41
CA LEU A 255 9.07 7.02 -12.26
C LEU A 255 8.31 7.32 -13.57
N LYS A 256 9.06 7.40 -14.69
CA LYS A 256 8.49 7.59 -16.03
C LYS A 256 7.47 6.50 -16.42
N PHE A 257 7.66 5.26 -15.97
CA PHE A 257 6.76 4.15 -16.27
C PHE A 257 5.53 4.18 -15.36
N TYR A 258 5.69 4.55 -14.09
CA TYR A 258 4.56 4.77 -13.18
C TYR A 258 3.63 5.89 -13.66
N LYS A 259 4.19 6.92 -14.31
CA LYS A 259 3.41 7.99 -14.97
C LYS A 259 2.53 7.49 -16.12
N GLU A 260 2.87 6.36 -16.71
CA GLU A 260 2.07 5.77 -17.79
C GLU A 260 0.90 4.94 -17.26
N LEU A 261 0.80 4.70 -15.94
CA LEU A 261 -0.24 3.87 -15.37
C LEU A 261 -1.53 4.66 -15.17
N PRO A 262 -2.67 4.20 -15.73
CA PRO A 262 -3.93 4.91 -15.57
C PRO A 262 -4.47 4.72 -14.14
N GLY A 263 -5.35 5.63 -13.71
CA GLY A 263 -6.11 5.46 -12.47
C GLY A 263 -5.31 5.64 -11.17
N THR A 264 -4.11 6.23 -11.22
CA THR A 264 -3.34 6.55 -10.00
C THR A 264 -4.01 7.68 -9.23
N LEU A 265 -4.55 7.41 -8.05
CA LEU A 265 -5.12 8.45 -7.17
C LEU A 265 -4.04 9.05 -6.27
N ALA A 266 -3.16 8.20 -5.75
CA ALA A 266 -2.06 8.60 -4.89
C ALA A 266 -0.86 7.70 -5.07
N VAL A 267 0.34 8.24 -4.81
CA VAL A 267 1.60 7.48 -4.83
C VAL A 267 2.38 7.66 -3.53
N ASN A 268 2.73 6.55 -2.87
CA ASN A 268 3.67 6.51 -1.75
C ASN A 268 4.93 5.75 -2.18
N PHE A 269 5.98 6.45 -2.59
CA PHE A 269 7.24 5.79 -2.93
C PHE A 269 8.12 5.58 -1.70
N ASP A 270 8.92 4.51 -1.71
CA ASP A 270 10.00 4.29 -0.73
C ASP A 270 10.95 5.49 -0.64
N PHE A 271 11.50 5.74 0.56
CA PHE A 271 12.40 6.85 0.86
C PHE A 271 13.68 6.92 0.02
N ARG A 272 14.05 5.82 -0.64
CA ARG A 272 15.18 5.79 -1.58
C ARG A 272 14.85 6.45 -2.93
N THR A 273 13.58 6.65 -3.23
CA THR A 273 13.10 7.41 -4.38
C THR A 273 12.89 8.86 -3.92
N PRO A 274 13.69 9.84 -4.42
CA PRO A 274 13.63 11.20 -3.89
C PRO A 274 12.25 11.84 -4.05
N LEU A 275 11.69 12.36 -2.95
CA LEU A 275 10.37 13.01 -2.95
C LEU A 275 10.24 14.09 -4.01
N LYS A 276 11.29 14.89 -4.20
CA LYS A 276 11.32 15.95 -5.22
C LYS A 276 11.10 15.39 -6.63
N ASP A 277 11.76 14.29 -6.98
CA ASP A 277 11.63 13.68 -8.30
C ASP A 277 10.23 13.10 -8.49
N VAL A 278 9.63 12.56 -7.42
CA VAL A 278 8.24 12.08 -7.40
C VAL A 278 7.25 13.23 -7.63
N VAL A 279 7.42 14.35 -6.94
CA VAL A 279 6.59 15.55 -7.12
C VAL A 279 6.72 16.09 -8.55
N GLU A 280 7.93 16.19 -9.08
CA GLU A 280 8.18 16.69 -10.44
C GLU A 280 7.57 15.79 -11.53
N GLU A 281 7.63 14.46 -11.36
CA GLU A 281 7.17 13.53 -12.39
C GLU A 281 5.69 13.18 -12.28
N LEU A 282 5.14 13.09 -11.06
CA LEU A 282 3.81 12.54 -10.79
C LEU A 282 2.84 13.51 -10.08
N GLY A 283 3.32 14.65 -9.56
CA GLY A 283 2.47 15.57 -8.80
C GLY A 283 1.32 16.20 -9.60
N ASP A 284 1.43 16.20 -10.93
CA ASP A 284 0.40 16.70 -11.85
C ASP A 284 -0.74 15.70 -12.14
N GLN A 285 -0.63 14.45 -11.67
CA GLN A 285 -1.61 13.41 -11.93
C GLN A 285 -2.15 12.71 -10.68
N ALA A 286 -1.41 12.75 -9.56
CA ALA A 286 -1.73 11.99 -8.37
C ALA A 286 -1.32 12.75 -7.10
N MET A 287 -2.06 12.50 -6.02
CA MET A 287 -1.66 12.97 -4.70
C MET A 287 -0.34 12.31 -4.29
N ILE A 288 0.60 13.10 -3.78
CA ILE A 288 1.89 12.58 -3.33
C ILE A 288 1.80 12.19 -1.85
N VAL A 289 2.40 11.05 -1.50
CA VAL A 289 2.43 10.52 -0.13
C VAL A 289 3.86 10.16 0.27
N GLY A 290 4.22 10.42 1.53
CA GLY A 290 5.54 10.09 2.05
C GLY A 290 6.63 11.11 1.66
N SER A 291 7.89 10.97 2.05
CA SER A 291 8.47 9.73 2.49
C SER A 291 9.62 9.98 3.46
N ILE A 292 9.31 9.97 4.76
CA ILE A 292 10.33 9.86 5.81
C ILE A 292 10.82 8.41 5.88
N GLU A 293 12.13 8.19 5.94
CA GLU A 293 12.72 6.86 6.08
C GLU A 293 12.20 6.15 7.35
N PRO A 294 11.51 5.00 7.23
CA PRO A 294 10.88 4.31 8.37
C PRO A 294 11.84 4.05 9.54
N ALA A 295 13.08 3.64 9.26
CA ALA A 295 14.08 3.36 10.29
C ALA A 295 14.46 4.59 11.13
N LYS A 296 14.22 5.81 10.65
CA LYS A 296 14.47 7.04 11.42
C LYS A 296 13.45 7.25 12.53
N PHE A 297 12.22 6.76 12.37
CA PHE A 297 11.25 6.76 13.46
C PHE A 297 11.70 5.96 14.68
N LEU A 298 12.61 4.99 14.52
CA LEU A 298 13.20 4.23 15.62
C LEU A 298 14.53 4.79 16.13
N SER A 299 15.32 5.38 15.22
CA SER A 299 16.73 5.74 15.48
C SER A 299 16.98 7.22 15.73
N LYS A 300 15.96 8.07 15.56
CA LYS A 300 15.99 9.51 15.79
C LYS A 300 14.99 9.92 16.87
N ASP A 301 15.17 11.13 17.38
CA ASP A 301 14.24 11.76 18.33
C ASP A 301 13.13 12.50 17.58
N ASP A 302 12.17 13.01 18.36
CA ASP A 302 10.99 13.72 17.90
C ASP A 302 11.32 15.05 17.23
N GLU A 303 12.35 15.77 17.71
CA GLU A 303 12.84 17.01 17.09
C GLU A 303 13.31 16.77 15.66
N TRP A 304 14.13 15.73 15.43
CA TRP A 304 14.57 15.38 14.07
C TRP A 304 13.39 15.01 13.16
N ILE A 305 12.40 14.28 13.68
CA ILE A 305 11.21 13.90 12.91
C ILE A 305 10.39 15.14 12.56
N TYR A 306 10.22 16.07 13.49
CA TYR A 306 9.55 17.34 13.25
C TYR A 306 10.25 18.15 12.14
N GLU A 307 11.56 18.38 12.27
CA GLU A 307 12.34 19.15 11.28
C GLU A 307 12.27 18.51 9.90
N ARG A 308 12.48 17.18 9.82
CA ARG A 308 12.36 16.43 8.57
C ARG A 308 10.96 16.52 7.98
N SER A 309 9.94 16.60 8.83
CA SER A 309 8.56 16.74 8.36
C SER A 309 8.32 18.09 7.70
N MET A 310 8.81 19.17 8.32
CA MET A 310 8.76 20.52 7.74
C MET A 310 9.48 20.58 6.40
N GLU A 311 10.70 20.01 6.31
CA GLU A 311 11.46 19.95 5.06
C GLU A 311 10.67 19.26 3.93
N GLN A 312 9.96 18.17 4.23
CA GLN A 312 9.18 17.45 3.21
C GLN A 312 7.90 18.17 2.80
N LEU A 313 7.25 18.84 3.76
CA LEU A 313 6.09 19.69 3.48
C LEU A 313 6.49 20.81 2.51
N GLU A 314 7.64 21.46 2.73
CA GLU A 314 8.17 22.49 1.81
C GLU A 314 8.48 21.95 0.41
N ILE A 315 9.05 20.75 0.29
CA ILE A 315 9.36 20.14 -1.02
C ILE A 315 8.10 19.89 -1.85
N ALA A 316 7.01 19.50 -1.20
CA ALA A 316 5.77 19.08 -1.86
C ALA A 316 4.64 20.13 -1.76
N ALA A 317 4.94 21.33 -1.26
CA ALA A 317 3.96 22.40 -1.01
C ALA A 317 3.11 22.74 -2.24
N ASP A 318 3.77 22.80 -3.41
CA ASP A 318 3.14 23.18 -4.67
C ASP A 318 2.59 21.99 -5.49
N ALA A 319 2.51 20.78 -4.92
CA ALA A 319 1.98 19.61 -5.62
C ALA A 319 0.50 19.82 -5.98
N PRO A 320 0.10 19.81 -7.28
CA PRO A 320 -1.26 20.14 -7.71
C PRO A 320 -2.37 19.28 -7.08
N HIS A 321 -2.09 18.01 -6.80
CA HIS A 321 -3.02 17.08 -6.17
C HIS A 321 -2.76 16.93 -4.65
N GLY A 322 -2.08 17.91 -4.05
CA GLY A 322 -1.78 17.94 -2.63
C GLY A 322 -0.73 16.91 -2.20
N TYR A 323 -0.43 16.98 -0.91
CA TYR A 323 0.60 16.18 -0.26
C TYR A 323 0.11 15.62 1.07
N MET A 324 0.32 14.33 1.27
CA MET A 324 0.12 13.64 2.54
C MET A 324 1.46 13.16 3.08
N ILE A 325 1.98 13.82 4.11
CA ILE A 325 3.22 13.39 4.73
C ILE A 325 3.07 11.99 5.34
N GLY A 326 4.13 11.20 5.33
CA GLY A 326 4.13 9.92 6.01
C GLY A 326 5.48 9.24 5.95
N PRO A 327 5.58 8.05 6.56
CA PRO A 327 6.71 7.17 6.30
C PRO A 327 6.70 6.69 4.84
N GLY A 328 7.89 6.49 4.27
CA GLY A 328 8.05 5.97 2.90
C GLY A 328 7.66 4.52 2.70
N CYS A 329 7.36 3.81 3.79
CA CYS A 329 6.86 2.44 3.82
C CYS A 329 6.11 2.28 5.16
N GLU A 330 5.77 1.06 5.56
CA GLU A 330 5.09 0.82 6.83
C GLU A 330 5.86 1.43 8.01
N LEU A 331 5.13 2.11 8.90
CA LEU A 331 5.69 2.64 10.14
C LEU A 331 6.17 1.46 11.02
N PRO A 332 7.43 1.46 11.51
CA PRO A 332 7.91 0.34 12.30
C PRO A 332 7.09 0.14 13.57
N VAL A 333 6.87 -1.12 13.93
CA VAL A 333 5.98 -1.51 15.04
C VAL A 333 6.35 -0.82 16.34
N ASP A 334 7.63 -0.77 16.67
CA ASP A 334 8.15 -0.21 17.93
C ASP A 334 8.44 1.30 17.86
N THR A 335 7.87 2.03 16.88
CA THR A 335 8.00 3.48 16.79
C THR A 335 7.55 4.14 18.11
N PRO A 336 8.39 4.97 18.77
CA PRO A 336 7.98 5.71 19.93
C PRO A 336 6.78 6.63 19.62
N PRO A 337 5.73 6.65 20.47
CA PRO A 337 4.56 7.51 20.28
C PRO A 337 4.90 8.99 20.03
N LEU A 338 5.95 9.48 20.70
CA LEU A 338 6.39 10.88 20.57
C LEU A 338 6.90 11.19 19.16
N ASN A 339 7.62 10.27 18.53
CA ASN A 339 8.15 10.47 17.18
C ASN A 339 7.04 10.57 16.15
N PHE A 340 6.04 9.68 16.21
CA PHE A 340 4.88 9.78 15.32
C PHE A 340 4.02 11.03 15.62
N HIS A 341 3.88 11.39 16.89
CA HIS A 341 3.22 12.64 17.29
C HIS A 341 3.90 13.88 16.71
N ALA A 342 5.24 13.93 16.71
CA ALA A 342 5.99 15.07 16.19
C ALA A 342 5.76 15.30 14.69
N MET A 343 5.67 14.23 13.88
CA MET A 343 5.26 14.34 12.48
C MET A 343 3.84 14.92 12.34
N CYS A 344 2.91 14.43 13.16
CA CYS A 344 1.53 14.94 13.16
C CYS A 344 1.46 16.42 13.62
N GLN A 345 2.36 16.84 14.51
CA GLN A 345 2.43 18.22 14.98
C GLN A 345 3.01 19.14 13.89
N ALA A 346 4.08 18.73 13.21
CA ALA A 346 4.70 19.49 12.12
C ALA A 346 3.68 19.91 11.06
N VAL A 347 2.81 19.00 10.61
CA VAL A 347 1.75 19.32 9.65
C VAL A 347 0.78 20.40 10.17
N ARG A 348 0.39 20.30 11.44
CA ARG A 348 -0.55 21.25 12.04
C ARG A 348 0.09 22.62 12.26
N ASP A 349 1.38 22.67 12.54
CA ASP A 349 2.10 23.93 12.72
C ASP A 349 2.38 24.57 11.35
N TYR A 350 2.80 23.80 10.34
CA TYR A 350 2.93 24.25 8.95
C TYR A 350 1.66 24.90 8.41
N ALA A 351 0.50 24.27 8.61
CA ALA A 351 -0.79 24.80 8.16
C ALA A 351 -1.28 26.08 8.89
N LYS A 352 -0.56 26.57 9.92
CA LYS A 352 -0.84 27.87 10.54
C LYS A 352 0.07 28.98 10.01
N GLU A 353 1.19 28.61 9.38
CA GLU A 353 2.19 29.52 8.86
C GLU A 353 1.89 29.95 7.43
N ASP A 354 1.21 29.10 6.66
CA ASP A 354 0.51 29.41 5.40
C ASP A 354 -0.86 30.10 5.65
#